data_AF-A0A7S4ENT6-F1
#
_entry.id   AF-A0A7S4ENT6-F1
#
_cell.length_a   1.000
_cell.length_b   1.000
_cell.length_c   1.000
_cell.angle_alpha   90.00
_cell.angle_beta   90.00
_cell.angle_gamma   90.00
#
_symmetry.space_group_name_H-M   'P 1'
#
loop_
_entity.id
_entity.type
_entity.pdbx_description
1 polymer ?
#
loop_
_entity_poly.entity_id
_entity_poly.type
_entity_poly.pdbx_seq_one_letter_code
_entity_poly.pdbx_strand_id
1 'polypeptide(L)'
;RHVFTNPMFDRDDHVQGALGTHSIRKFATTFCRSAGVPKDDTDYRARWKAQRQQDKYTDTQLNWPDIKAARKLCLEGICLYRPVDDSGVTDEWLANSVARRISNVFGDHVGAVFGRALLWACFEESMSDVVPPDIKREVVASYIQLEAVLGDGVNPMKKVQMMPSEMKGQVSFDELVNWEEEGGAGGTGTTGARRGISRSHR
;
A
#
# COMPACT_ATOMS: atom_id res chain seq x y z
N ARG A 1 9.87 -3.42 3.73
CA ARG A 1 8.91 -4.35 3.08
C ARG A 1 7.88 -4.76 4.13
N HIS A 2 6.69 -4.15 4.09
CA HIS A 2 5.57 -4.58 4.93
C HIS A 2 4.75 -5.63 4.17
N VAL A 3 4.50 -6.77 4.83
CA VAL A 3 3.77 -7.89 4.26
C VAL A 3 2.48 -8.06 5.04
N PHE A 4 1.34 -7.91 4.38
CA PHE A 4 0.04 -8.18 4.99
C PHE A 4 -0.36 -9.62 4.64
N THR A 5 -0.50 -10.46 5.65
CA THR A 5 -1.06 -11.81 5.51
C THR A 5 -2.49 -11.80 6.05
N ASN A 6 -3.41 -12.41 5.31
CA ASN A 6 -4.77 -12.59 5.78
C ASN A 6 -5.02 -14.11 5.94
N PRO A 7 -5.19 -14.60 7.20
CA PRO A 7 -5.34 -16.02 7.48
C PRO A 7 -6.61 -16.64 6.90
N MET A 8 -7.55 -15.82 6.40
CA MET A 8 -8.72 -16.30 5.65
C MET A 8 -8.35 -16.86 4.27
N PHE A 9 -7.21 -16.45 3.69
CA PHE A 9 -6.68 -17.02 2.45
C PHE A 9 -5.73 -18.21 2.68
N ASP A 10 -5.29 -18.43 3.92
CA ASP A 10 -4.47 -19.58 4.35
C ASP A 10 -5.34 -20.74 4.89
N ARG A 11 -6.67 -20.68 4.71
CA ARG A 11 -7.51 -21.84 4.98
C ARG A 11 -7.24 -22.88 3.90
N ASP A 12 -6.36 -23.83 4.22
CA ASP A 12 -6.43 -25.17 3.64
C ASP A 12 -7.82 -25.70 3.99
N ASP A 13 -8.76 -25.56 3.05
CA ASP A 13 -10.08 -26.15 3.13
C ASP A 13 -9.90 -27.66 3.28
N HIS A 14 -9.94 -28.12 4.53
CA HIS A 14 -9.92 -29.50 4.95
C HIS A 14 -11.13 -30.26 4.39
N VAL A 15 -11.10 -30.56 3.09
CA VAL A 15 -11.88 -31.64 2.49
C VAL A 15 -10.97 -32.85 2.49
N GLN A 16 -11.28 -33.78 3.41
CA GLN A 16 -10.56 -35.03 3.61
C GLN A 16 -10.68 -35.91 2.36
N GLY A 17 -9.70 -35.76 1.47
CA GLY A 17 -9.55 -36.51 0.23
C GLY A 17 -8.22 -36.14 -0.41
N ALA A 18 -7.60 -37.06 -1.13
CA ALA A 18 -6.41 -36.77 -1.91
C ALA A 18 -6.78 -35.73 -2.99
N LEU A 19 -6.56 -34.45 -2.68
CA LEU A 19 -6.44 -33.37 -3.64
C LEU A 19 -5.20 -33.71 -4.48
N GLY A 20 -5.38 -34.63 -5.43
CA GLY A 20 -4.34 -34.97 -6.37
C GLY A 20 -3.87 -33.69 -7.04
N THR A 21 -2.67 -33.75 -7.62
CA THR A 21 -2.13 -32.74 -8.54
C THR A 21 -3.09 -32.40 -9.72
N HIS A 22 -4.30 -32.95 -9.77
CA HIS A 22 -5.41 -32.52 -10.60
C HIS A 22 -6.19 -31.29 -10.08
N SER A 23 -5.96 -30.82 -8.84
CA SER A 23 -6.34 -29.46 -8.43
C SER A 23 -5.39 -28.38 -9.00
N ILE A 24 -4.17 -28.78 -9.41
CA ILE A 24 -3.24 -27.97 -10.23
C ILE A 24 -3.76 -27.79 -11.66
N ARG A 25 -4.86 -28.44 -12.10
CA ARG A 25 -5.47 -28.16 -13.42
C ARG A 25 -6.00 -26.73 -13.56
N LYS A 26 -6.14 -25.99 -12.46
CA LYS A 26 -6.39 -24.54 -12.46
C LYS A 26 -5.11 -23.72 -12.56
N PHE A 27 -3.93 -24.29 -12.32
CA PHE A 27 -2.65 -23.59 -12.30
C PHE A 27 -2.34 -22.87 -13.61
N ALA A 28 -2.56 -23.49 -14.77
CA ALA A 28 -2.29 -22.85 -16.06
C ALA A 28 -3.21 -21.64 -16.30
N THR A 29 -4.49 -21.77 -16.00
CA THR A 29 -5.48 -20.69 -16.09
C THR A 29 -5.17 -19.58 -15.08
N THR A 30 -4.91 -19.94 -13.83
CA THR A 30 -4.48 -19.04 -12.74
C THR A 30 -3.20 -18.30 -13.10
N PHE A 31 -2.22 -18.99 -13.69
CA PHE A 31 -0.93 -18.43 -14.11
C PHE A 31 -1.11 -17.45 -15.29
N CYS A 32 -1.90 -17.82 -16.30
CA CYS A 32 -2.20 -16.92 -17.43
C CYS A 32 -2.93 -15.66 -16.95
N ARG A 33 -3.92 -15.81 -16.06
CA ARG A 33 -4.67 -14.68 -15.49
C ARG A 33 -3.79 -13.79 -14.61
N SER A 34 -2.91 -14.36 -13.77
CA SER A 34 -1.94 -13.60 -12.97
C SER A 34 -0.88 -12.89 -13.83
N ALA A 35 -0.57 -13.44 -15.00
CA ALA A 35 0.32 -12.80 -15.98
C ALA A 35 -0.36 -11.66 -16.76
N GLY A 36 -1.62 -11.33 -16.45
CA GLY A 36 -2.35 -10.21 -17.05
C GLY A 36 -3.17 -10.56 -18.29
N VAL A 37 -3.30 -11.85 -18.64
CA VAL A 37 -4.15 -12.28 -19.77
C VAL A 37 -5.62 -12.05 -19.41
N PRO A 38 -6.42 -11.38 -20.26
CA PRO A 38 -7.83 -11.17 -20.00
C PRO A 38 -8.59 -12.51 -19.96
N LYS A 39 -9.75 -12.50 -19.29
CA LYS A 39 -10.53 -13.72 -19.04
C LYS A 39 -10.97 -14.33 -20.36
N ASP A 40 -11.47 -13.49 -21.27
CA ASP A 40 -11.95 -13.91 -22.59
C ASP A 40 -10.85 -14.60 -23.42
N ASP A 41 -9.62 -14.10 -23.40
CA ASP A 41 -8.49 -14.71 -24.12
C ASP A 41 -8.08 -16.06 -23.51
N THR A 42 -8.14 -16.16 -22.18
CA THR A 42 -7.85 -17.41 -21.47
C THR A 42 -8.94 -18.45 -21.76
N ASP A 43 -10.20 -18.02 -21.75
CA ASP A 43 -11.38 -18.86 -21.97
C ASP A 43 -11.48 -19.31 -23.44
N TYR A 44 -11.07 -18.47 -24.40
CA TYR A 44 -10.98 -18.84 -25.81
C TYR A 44 -10.02 -20.02 -26.04
N ARG A 45 -8.91 -20.09 -25.29
CA ARG A 45 -7.92 -21.18 -25.39
C ARG A 45 -8.27 -22.41 -24.56
N ALA A 46 -9.02 -22.26 -23.47
CA ALA A 46 -9.36 -23.35 -22.54
C ALA A 46 -10.62 -24.16 -22.93
N ARG A 47 -11.05 -24.05 -24.19
CA ARG A 47 -12.30 -24.58 -24.76
C ARG A 47 -12.58 -26.06 -24.42
N TRP A 48 -13.36 -26.31 -23.37
CA TRP A 48 -13.90 -27.64 -23.04
C TRP A 48 -15.43 -27.58 -22.91
N LYS A 49 -16.10 -28.19 -23.91
CA LYS A 49 -17.55 -28.50 -24.03
C LYS A 49 -18.56 -27.34 -23.92
N ALA A 50 -19.76 -27.60 -24.42
CA ALA A 50 -20.83 -26.63 -24.72
C ALA A 50 -21.36 -25.79 -23.53
N GLN A 51 -20.95 -26.09 -22.30
CA GLN A 51 -21.26 -25.26 -21.13
C GLN A 51 -19.98 -24.66 -20.55
N ARG A 52 -20.01 -23.35 -20.26
CA ARG A 52 -18.91 -22.61 -19.63
C ARG A 52 -18.72 -23.09 -18.19
N GLN A 53 -17.98 -24.19 -18.03
CA GLN A 53 -17.63 -24.72 -16.72
C GLN A 53 -16.64 -23.78 -15.98
N GLN A 54 -15.89 -22.95 -16.72
CA GLN A 54 -14.89 -22.02 -16.16
C GLN A 54 -15.47 -20.90 -15.30
N ASP A 55 -16.69 -20.41 -15.55
CA ASP A 55 -17.27 -19.34 -14.72
C ASP A 55 -17.43 -19.78 -13.25
N LYS A 56 -17.63 -21.09 -13.04
CA LYS A 56 -17.68 -21.70 -11.70
C LYS A 56 -16.31 -21.85 -11.02
N TYR A 57 -15.20 -21.79 -11.77
CA TYR A 57 -13.88 -22.23 -11.30
C TYR A 57 -12.73 -21.24 -11.54
N THR A 58 -12.90 -20.25 -12.42
CA THR A 58 -11.88 -19.30 -12.85
C THR A 58 -12.13 -17.90 -12.28
N ASP A 59 -13.33 -17.64 -11.79
CA ASP A 59 -13.70 -16.39 -11.10
C ASP A 59 -13.40 -16.43 -9.58
N THR A 60 -12.44 -17.26 -9.17
CA THR A 60 -11.93 -17.27 -7.78
C THR A 60 -10.67 -16.41 -7.63
N GLN A 61 -10.15 -15.84 -8.72
CA GLN A 61 -9.12 -14.80 -8.62
C GLN A 61 -9.76 -13.44 -8.37
N LEU A 62 -9.95 -13.09 -7.10
CA LEU A 62 -9.96 -11.68 -6.70
C LEU A 62 -8.55 -11.13 -6.94
N ASN A 63 -8.30 -10.63 -8.15
CA ASN A 63 -7.08 -9.93 -8.55
C ASN A 63 -6.90 -8.64 -7.73
N TRP A 64 -6.55 -8.71 -6.44
CA TRP A 64 -6.47 -7.58 -5.48
C TRP A 64 -7.28 -6.35 -5.92
N PRO A 65 -8.59 -6.52 -6.22
CA PRO A 65 -9.35 -5.50 -6.92
C PRO A 65 -9.39 -4.24 -6.07
N ASP A 66 -9.40 -4.41 -4.76
CA ASP A 66 -9.38 -3.36 -3.77
C ASP A 66 -8.13 -2.49 -3.88
N ILE A 67 -6.93 -3.06 -4.06
CA ILE A 67 -5.70 -2.26 -4.18
C ILE A 67 -5.55 -1.66 -5.59
N LYS A 68 -6.01 -2.35 -6.64
CA LYS A 68 -6.08 -1.76 -7.98
C LYS A 68 -7.05 -0.58 -8.01
N ALA A 69 -8.22 -0.74 -7.41
CA ALA A 69 -9.24 0.28 -7.27
C ALA A 69 -8.75 1.42 -6.37
N ALA A 70 -8.24 1.13 -5.18
CA ALA A 70 -7.69 2.11 -4.25
C ALA A 70 -6.57 2.92 -4.90
N ARG A 71 -5.63 2.26 -5.61
CA ARG A 71 -4.59 2.96 -6.38
C ARG A 71 -5.18 3.94 -7.41
N LYS A 72 -6.28 3.59 -8.05
CA LYS A 72 -6.95 4.43 -9.05
C LYS A 72 -7.80 5.54 -8.42
N LEU A 73 -8.36 5.30 -7.23
CA LEU A 73 -9.10 6.30 -6.45
C LEU A 73 -8.16 7.34 -5.84
N CYS A 74 -6.93 6.96 -5.50
CA CYS A 74 -5.90 7.91 -5.11
C CYS A 74 -5.32 8.60 -6.37
N LEU A 75 -5.78 9.80 -6.70
CA LEU A 75 -5.37 10.56 -7.90
C LEU A 75 -3.84 10.70 -8.03
N GLU A 76 -3.15 10.93 -6.92
CA GLU A 76 -1.68 11.07 -6.86
C GLU A 76 -0.96 9.74 -6.56
N GLY A 77 -1.68 8.63 -6.59
CA GLY A 77 -1.19 7.32 -6.17
C GLY A 77 -1.28 7.10 -4.66
N ILE A 78 -0.89 5.89 -4.24
CA ILE A 78 -0.95 5.48 -2.83
C ILE A 78 0.21 6.14 -2.08
N CYS A 79 -0.05 6.65 -0.88
CA CYS A 79 0.96 7.19 0.01
C CYS A 79 0.80 6.70 1.45
N LEU A 80 1.87 6.79 2.21
CA LEU A 80 1.96 6.53 3.64
C LEU A 80 2.48 7.81 4.34
N TYR A 81 1.98 8.10 5.54
CA TYR A 81 2.49 9.17 6.38
C TYR A 81 3.32 8.60 7.52
N ARG A 82 4.61 8.93 7.57
CA ARG A 82 5.57 8.45 8.59
C ARG A 82 6.10 9.64 9.41
N PRO A 83 6.33 9.50 10.72
CA PRO A 83 6.92 10.56 11.51
C PRO A 83 8.37 10.74 11.07
N VAL A 84 8.83 11.98 11.05
CA VAL A 84 10.26 12.26 10.87
C VAL A 84 10.99 11.86 12.14
N ASP A 85 12.25 11.45 12.00
CA ASP A 85 13.11 11.17 13.15
C ASP A 85 13.16 12.41 14.07
N ASP A 86 13.20 12.19 15.38
CA ASP A 86 13.21 13.23 16.43
C ASP A 86 11.97 14.14 16.48
N SER A 87 10.89 13.81 15.75
CA SER A 87 9.60 14.54 15.83
C SER A 87 8.84 14.33 17.15
N GLY A 88 9.21 13.34 17.97
CA GLY A 88 8.51 13.01 19.21
C GLY A 88 7.09 12.46 19.03
N VAL A 89 6.64 12.26 17.78
CA VAL A 89 5.28 11.82 17.45
C VAL A 89 5.15 10.31 17.62
N THR A 90 4.26 9.88 18.51
CA THR A 90 3.88 8.46 18.70
C THR A 90 2.45 8.20 18.27
N ASP A 91 2.11 6.92 18.02
CA ASP A 91 0.74 6.53 17.66
C ASP A 91 -0.24 6.80 18.80
N GLU A 92 0.17 6.64 20.06
CA GLU A 92 -0.65 6.96 21.23
C GLU A 92 -0.95 8.45 21.32
N TRP A 93 0.05 9.30 21.06
CA TRP A 93 -0.16 10.75 21.05
C TRP A 93 -1.07 11.18 19.89
N LEU A 94 -0.89 10.60 18.69
CA LEU A 94 -1.75 10.88 17.54
C LEU A 94 -3.20 10.49 17.83
N ALA A 95 -3.41 9.31 18.42
CA ALA A 95 -4.74 8.84 18.79
C ALA A 95 -5.41 9.72 19.86
N ASN A 96 -4.66 10.18 20.86
CA ASN A 96 -5.21 10.90 22.01
C ASN A 96 -5.31 12.41 21.83
N SER A 97 -4.40 13.02 21.07
CA SER A 97 -4.27 14.48 20.94
C SER A 97 -4.76 14.98 19.58
N VAL A 98 -4.44 14.28 18.49
CA VAL A 98 -4.74 14.75 17.12
C VAL A 98 -6.08 14.22 16.62
N ALA A 99 -6.30 12.91 16.70
CA ALA A 99 -7.46 12.23 16.13
C ALA A 99 -8.42 11.67 17.19
N ARG A 100 -8.43 12.24 18.40
CA ARG A 100 -9.21 11.76 19.55
C ARG A 100 -10.65 11.36 19.24
N ARG A 101 -11.36 12.17 18.46
CA ARG A 101 -12.75 11.89 18.10
C ARG A 101 -12.90 10.65 17.22
N ILE A 102 -11.94 10.43 16.31
CA ILE A 102 -11.89 9.24 15.46
C ILE A 102 -11.53 8.03 16.32
N SER A 103 -10.54 8.16 17.21
CA SER A 103 -10.14 7.10 18.14
C SER A 103 -11.30 6.64 19.02
N ASN A 104 -12.10 7.57 19.54
CA ASN A 104 -13.27 7.23 20.37
C ASN A 104 -14.34 6.41 19.63
N VAL A 105 -14.41 6.48 18.30
CA VAL A 105 -15.43 5.80 17.49
C VAL A 105 -14.88 4.51 16.87
N PHE A 106 -13.63 4.54 16.39
CA PHE A 106 -13.03 3.48 15.58
C PHE A 106 -11.82 2.79 16.24
N GLY A 107 -11.41 3.25 17.42
CA GLY A 107 -10.25 2.76 18.16
C GLY A 107 -8.95 3.49 17.83
N ASP A 108 -8.00 3.43 18.77
CA ASP A 108 -6.74 4.18 18.73
C ASP A 108 -5.90 3.88 17.49
N HIS A 109 -5.89 2.64 17.01
CA HIS A 109 -5.15 2.27 15.80
C HIS A 109 -5.66 3.03 14.57
N VAL A 110 -6.98 3.13 14.41
CA VAL A 110 -7.59 3.87 13.29
C VAL A 110 -7.36 5.37 13.48
N GLY A 111 -7.52 5.85 14.71
CA GLY A 111 -7.20 7.22 15.09
C GLY A 111 -5.78 7.61 14.73
N ALA A 112 -4.78 6.80 15.06
CA ALA A 112 -3.38 7.04 14.76
C ALA A 112 -3.13 7.14 13.25
N VAL A 113 -3.70 6.24 12.44
CA VAL A 113 -3.58 6.27 10.97
C VAL A 113 -4.09 7.59 10.39
N PHE A 114 -5.28 8.05 10.79
CA PHE A 114 -5.82 9.33 10.32
C PHE A 114 -5.11 10.53 10.95
N GLY A 115 -4.65 10.41 12.19
CA GLY A 115 -3.87 11.43 12.89
C GLY A 115 -2.57 11.76 12.15
N ARG A 116 -1.88 10.75 11.61
CA ARG A 116 -0.68 10.94 10.78
C ARG A 116 -0.94 11.83 9.57
N ALA A 117 -2.04 11.56 8.85
CA ALA A 117 -2.43 12.35 7.68
C ALA A 117 -2.88 13.77 8.05
N LEU A 118 -3.67 13.91 9.13
CA LEU A 118 -4.14 15.21 9.60
C LEU A 118 -2.99 16.10 10.08
N LEU A 119 -2.05 15.53 10.84
CA LEU A 119 -0.87 16.26 11.31
C LEU A 119 -0.03 16.74 10.13
N TRP A 120 0.25 15.87 9.15
CA TRP A 120 0.95 16.27 7.94
C TRP A 120 0.25 17.44 7.24
N ALA A 121 -1.06 17.36 7.05
CA ALA A 121 -1.86 18.39 6.39
C ALA A 121 -1.88 19.73 7.17
N CYS A 122 -1.80 19.70 8.49
CA CYS A 122 -1.74 20.94 9.30
C CYS A 122 -0.45 21.74 9.03
N PHE A 123 0.67 21.07 8.77
CA PHE A 123 1.97 21.70 8.50
C PHE A 123 2.24 21.94 7.02
N GLU A 124 1.38 21.45 6.14
CA GLU A 124 1.51 21.61 4.70
C GLU A 124 0.80 22.89 4.21
N GLU A 125 1.51 23.77 3.50
CA GLU A 125 0.96 25.04 3.02
C GLU A 125 -0.14 24.83 1.96
N SER A 126 0.06 23.85 1.08
CA SER A 126 -0.91 23.48 0.02
C SER A 126 -2.25 22.96 0.56
N MET A 127 -2.32 22.59 1.84
CA MET A 127 -3.51 22.08 2.51
C MET A 127 -4.19 23.10 3.44
N SER A 128 -3.70 24.35 3.45
CA SER A 128 -4.21 25.41 4.32
C SER A 128 -5.70 25.71 4.14
N ASP A 129 -6.21 25.61 2.91
CA ASP A 129 -7.63 25.82 2.60
C ASP A 129 -8.50 24.57 2.86
N VAL A 130 -7.88 23.40 3.05
CA VAL A 130 -8.57 22.11 3.23
C VAL A 130 -8.80 21.83 4.71
N VAL A 131 -7.81 22.12 5.56
CA VAL A 131 -7.91 21.88 7.00
C VAL A 131 -8.57 23.09 7.67
N PRO A 132 -9.70 22.93 8.38
CA PRO A 132 -10.33 24.03 9.12
C PRO A 132 -9.35 24.70 10.10
N PRO A 133 -9.36 26.04 10.19
CA PRO A 133 -8.34 26.78 10.94
C PRO A 133 -8.33 26.46 12.44
N ASP A 134 -9.48 26.13 13.02
CA ASP A 134 -9.58 25.76 14.42
C ASP A 134 -8.90 24.41 14.71
N ILE A 135 -9.08 23.43 13.81
CA ILE A 135 -8.42 22.12 13.92
C ILE A 135 -6.91 22.30 13.75
N LYS A 136 -6.47 23.06 12.74
CA LYS A 136 -5.06 23.35 12.51
C LYS A 136 -4.43 24.00 13.74
N ARG A 137 -5.10 24.99 14.35
CA ARG A 137 -4.62 25.67 15.56
C ARG A 137 -4.51 24.70 16.74
N GLU A 138 -5.53 23.87 16.99
CA GLU A 138 -5.54 22.89 18.09
C GLU A 138 -4.40 21.89 17.95
N VAL A 139 -4.28 21.26 16.77
CA VAL A 139 -3.28 20.22 16.49
C VAL A 139 -1.85 20.79 16.56
N VAL A 140 -1.61 21.97 15.96
CA VAL A 140 -0.29 22.60 15.99
C VAL A 140 0.08 23.00 17.43
N ALA A 141 -0.86 23.53 18.21
CA ALA A 141 -0.61 23.87 19.62
C ALA A 141 -0.28 22.63 20.45
N SER A 142 -1.00 21.52 20.25
CA SER A 142 -0.69 20.23 20.90
C SER A 142 0.67 19.68 20.48
N TYR A 143 1.09 19.89 19.23
CA TYR A 143 2.43 19.47 18.78
C TYR A 143 3.54 20.29 19.42
N ILE A 144 3.37 21.62 19.54
CA ILE A 144 4.36 22.50 20.21
C ILE A 144 4.60 22.05 21.67
N GLN A 145 3.55 21.58 22.36
CA GLN A 145 3.65 21.08 23.74
C GLN A 145 4.47 19.79 23.87
N LEU A 146 4.75 19.07 22.78
CA LEU A 146 5.65 17.91 22.83
C LEU A 146 7.11 18.30 23.01
N GLU A 147 7.47 19.58 22.81
CA GLU A 147 8.85 20.09 22.90
C GLU A 147 9.84 19.23 22.09
N ALA A 148 9.41 18.77 20.92
CA ALA A 148 10.22 17.95 20.03
C ALA A 148 11.46 18.72 19.53
N VAL A 149 12.53 17.98 19.22
CA VAL A 149 13.84 18.55 18.81
C VAL A 149 13.85 19.02 17.35
N LEU A 150 12.74 18.80 16.63
CA LEU A 150 12.62 19.16 15.23
C LEU A 150 12.66 20.69 15.03
N GLY A 151 13.42 21.13 14.03
CA GLY A 151 13.59 22.56 13.74
C GLY A 151 12.27 23.27 13.39
N ASP A 152 12.19 24.56 13.72
CA ASP A 152 11.01 25.39 13.47
C ASP A 152 10.61 25.39 11.98
N GLY A 153 9.31 25.22 11.73
CA GLY A 153 8.74 25.22 10.38
C GLY A 153 8.92 23.93 9.59
N VAL A 154 9.56 22.90 10.14
CA VAL A 154 9.66 21.58 9.50
C VAL A 154 8.40 20.77 9.77
N ASN A 155 7.87 20.12 8.74
CA ASN A 155 6.73 19.22 8.91
C ASN A 155 7.15 17.98 9.70
N PRO A 156 6.49 17.64 10.83
CA PRO A 156 6.84 16.48 11.64
C PRO A 156 6.52 15.14 10.99
N MET A 157 5.83 15.17 9.85
CA MET A 157 5.43 14.00 9.09
C MET A 157 6.01 14.05 7.69
N LYS A 158 6.43 12.91 7.17
CA LYS A 158 6.81 12.71 5.77
C LYS A 158 5.70 11.99 5.02
N LYS A 159 5.27 12.53 3.87
CA LYS A 159 4.44 11.83 2.88
C LYS A 159 5.35 10.97 2.01
N VAL A 160 5.21 9.66 2.10
CA VAL A 160 5.99 8.67 1.35
C VAL A 160 5.11 8.04 0.29
N GLN A 161 5.46 8.19 -0.98
CA GLN A 161 4.72 7.56 -2.07
C GLN A 161 5.03 6.07 -2.12
N MET A 162 4.00 5.25 -2.33
CA MET A 162 4.10 3.79 -2.32
C MET A 162 3.67 3.22 -3.66
N MET A 163 4.43 2.26 -4.19
CA MET A 163 4.05 1.46 -5.33
C MET A 163 3.49 0.12 -4.84
N PRO A 164 2.19 -0.16 -5.05
CA PRO A 164 1.66 -1.48 -4.78
C PRO A 164 2.10 -2.45 -5.89
N SER A 165 2.63 -3.59 -5.47
CA SER A 165 2.96 -4.73 -6.30
C SER A 165 2.22 -5.97 -5.77
N GLU A 166 1.90 -6.91 -6.65
CA GLU A 166 1.45 -8.23 -6.22
C GLU A 166 2.31 -9.28 -6.87
N MET A 167 2.55 -10.33 -6.11
CA MET A 167 3.17 -11.54 -6.60
C MET A 167 2.54 -12.74 -5.88
N LYS A 168 1.89 -13.63 -6.64
CA LYS A 168 1.39 -14.93 -6.16
C LYS A 168 0.39 -14.83 -4.99
N GLY A 169 -0.54 -13.90 -5.05
CA GLY A 169 -1.57 -13.64 -4.04
C GLY A 169 -1.12 -12.74 -2.89
N GLN A 170 0.15 -12.35 -2.85
CA GLN A 170 0.68 -11.47 -1.82
C GLN A 170 0.91 -10.06 -2.35
N VAL A 171 0.33 -9.08 -1.67
CA VAL A 171 0.52 -7.66 -1.97
C VAL A 171 1.70 -7.15 -1.16
N SER A 172 2.61 -6.46 -1.84
CA SER A 172 3.68 -5.67 -1.24
C SER A 172 3.51 -4.19 -1.60
N PHE A 173 3.92 -3.33 -0.68
CA PHE A 173 4.05 -1.90 -0.93
C PHE A 173 5.54 -1.56 -0.85
N ASP A 174 6.06 -1.06 -1.97
CA ASP A 174 7.45 -0.64 -2.10
C ASP A 174 7.50 0.89 -2.07
N GLU A 175 8.39 1.46 -1.25
CA GLU A 175 8.58 2.91 -1.18
C GLU A 175 9.18 3.41 -2.51
N LEU A 176 8.61 4.47 -3.06
CA LEU A 176 9.19 5.14 -4.21
C LEU A 176 10.24 6.12 -3.70
N VAL A 177 11.50 5.83 -4.01
CA VAL A 177 12.59 6.79 -3.78
C VAL A 177 12.37 7.95 -4.73
N ASN A 178 12.12 9.14 -4.16
CA ASN A 178 12.00 10.35 -4.95
C ASN A 178 13.41 10.74 -5.43
N TRP A 179 13.73 10.46 -6.69
CA TRP A 179 15.05 10.76 -7.28
C TRP A 179 15.32 12.27 -7.42
N GLU A 180 14.36 13.12 -7.06
CA GLU A 180 14.47 14.58 -7.19
C GLU A 180 15.05 15.28 -5.94
N GLU A 181 15.24 14.58 -4.80
CA GLU A 181 15.85 15.17 -3.59
C GLU A 181 17.39 14.99 -3.51
N GLU A 182 18.00 14.18 -4.37
CA GLU A 182 19.46 14.05 -4.49
C GLU A 182 19.96 14.66 -5.82
N GLY A 183 19.80 15.97 -5.96
CA GLY A 183 20.12 16.72 -7.19
C GLY A 183 21.20 17.79 -7.03
N GLY A 184 22.14 17.63 -6.10
CA GLY A 184 23.28 18.53 -5.91
C GLY A 184 24.60 17.90 -6.34
N ALA A 185 25.10 18.33 -7.51
CA ALA A 185 26.46 18.16 -8.06
C ALA A 185 26.66 17.11 -9.17
N GLY A 186 26.52 17.58 -10.42
CA GLY A 186 27.57 17.54 -11.45
C GLY A 186 28.06 16.19 -12.01
N GLY A 187 27.76 15.95 -13.29
CA GLY A 187 28.82 15.64 -14.27
C GLY A 187 28.79 14.28 -14.98
N THR A 188 28.35 14.34 -16.25
CA THR A 188 28.85 13.61 -17.45
C THR A 188 28.55 12.12 -17.66
N GLY A 189 27.89 11.85 -18.81
CA GLY A 189 27.87 10.67 -19.72
C GLY A 189 28.19 9.28 -19.14
N THR A 190 27.48 8.20 -19.49
CA THR A 190 27.30 7.68 -20.86
C THR A 190 26.39 6.44 -20.79
N THR A 191 25.55 6.24 -21.81
CA THR A 191 24.99 4.96 -22.33
C THR A 191 24.99 3.68 -21.47
N GLY A 192 23.78 3.14 -21.26
CA GLY A 192 23.43 1.73 -21.50
C GLY A 192 23.87 0.65 -20.50
N ALA A 193 22.89 0.01 -19.85
CA ALA A 193 22.72 -1.46 -19.82
C ALA A 193 21.74 -1.88 -18.72
N ARG A 194 20.63 -2.52 -19.12
CA ARG A 194 19.88 -3.43 -18.24
C ARG A 194 20.81 -4.58 -17.84
N ARG A 195 21.23 -4.64 -16.58
CA ARG A 195 21.83 -5.84 -16.00
C ARG A 195 20.86 -6.45 -14.99
N GLY A 196 20.21 -7.53 -15.41
CA GLY A 196 19.61 -8.48 -14.49
C GLY A 196 20.70 -9.14 -13.67
N ILE A 197 20.47 -9.26 -12.36
CA ILE A 197 21.31 -10.03 -11.47
C ILE A 197 20.48 -11.23 -11.03
N SER A 198 20.76 -12.40 -11.63
CA SER A 198 20.44 -13.67 -11.02
C SER A 198 21.52 -13.99 -9.99
N ARG A 199 21.12 -14.53 -8.83
CA ARG A 199 22.05 -15.22 -7.93
C ARG A 199 21.50 -16.61 -7.67
N SER A 200 22.10 -17.59 -8.35
CA SER A 200 22.07 -18.98 -7.94
C SER A 200 22.87 -19.14 -6.64
N HIS A 201 22.34 -19.83 -5.65
CA HIS A 201 23.14 -20.44 -4.59
C HIS A 201 23.22 -21.94 -4.85
N ARG A 202 24.47 -22.41 -4.83
CA ARG A 202 24.86 -23.81 -4.74
C ARG A 202 24.80 -24.22 -3.27
#